data_AF-A0A2E2CXV7-F1
#
_entry.id   AF-A0A2E2CXV7-F1
#
_cell.length_a   1.000
_cell.length_b   1.000
_cell.length_c   1.000
_cell.angle_alpha   90.00
_cell.angle_beta   90.00
_cell.angle_gamma   90.00
#
_symmetry.space_group_name_H-M   'P 1'
#
loop_
_entity.id
_entity.type
_entity.pdbx_description
1 polymer ?
#
loop_
_entity_poly.entity_id
_entity_poly.type
_entity_poly.pdbx_seq_one_letter_code
_entity_poly.pdbx_strand_id
1 'polypeptide(L)'
;MRYNKLGHTDLDVSVVCLGTMTWGQQNTEAEGHEQMDYALDQGVNFWDTAELYSVPPSAETYGRTEEIIGTWFEKTGRRSEVILASKIAGRANRLPWMRPHLHDGETRLDRQSILEACDASLKRLKTDYIDVYQLHWPERETTTFGTMNYTHVPE
;
A
#
# COMPACT_ATOMS: atom_id res chain seq x y z
N MET A 1 -22.62 4.90 8.02
CA MET A 1 -21.20 4.86 8.47
C MET A 1 -20.92 5.96 9.49
N ARG A 2 -19.96 5.77 10.41
CA ARG A 2 -19.41 6.85 11.27
C ARG A 2 -18.05 7.28 10.73
N TYR A 3 -17.73 8.56 10.86
CA TYR A 3 -16.48 9.16 10.36
C TYR A 3 -15.76 9.92 11.48
N ASN A 4 -14.42 9.91 11.44
CA ASN A 4 -13.54 10.63 12.36
C ASN A 4 -12.48 11.40 11.54
N LYS A 5 -11.99 12.52 12.10
CA LYS A 5 -10.85 13.23 11.53
C LYS A 5 -9.57 12.39 11.62
N LEU A 6 -8.81 12.32 10.53
CA LEU A 6 -7.52 11.67 10.51
C LEU A 6 -6.42 12.60 11.03
N GLY A 7 -5.95 12.36 12.26
CA GLY A 7 -4.89 13.15 12.88
C GLY A 7 -5.26 14.64 12.98
N HIS A 8 -4.40 15.52 12.47
CA HIS A 8 -4.64 16.97 12.41
C HIS A 8 -5.03 17.45 11.00
N THR A 9 -5.53 16.54 10.17
CA THR A 9 -5.98 16.87 8.81
C THR A 9 -7.49 17.13 8.77
N ASP A 10 -7.97 17.67 7.66
CA ASP A 10 -9.40 17.83 7.42
C ASP A 10 -10.07 16.57 6.83
N LEU A 11 -9.34 15.46 6.68
CA LEU A 11 -9.86 14.21 6.12
C LEU A 11 -10.80 13.50 7.11
N ASP A 12 -12.05 13.30 6.72
CA ASP A 12 -13.04 12.51 7.45
C ASP A 12 -13.01 11.05 6.99
N VAL A 13 -12.30 10.20 7.72
CA VAL A 13 -12.17 8.77 7.42
C VAL A 13 -13.24 7.96 8.14
N SER A 14 -13.78 6.96 7.46
CA SER A 14 -14.68 5.97 8.05
C SER A 14 -13.98 5.23 9.19
N VAL A 15 -14.72 4.92 10.26
CA VAL A 15 -14.18 4.20 11.44
C VAL A 15 -13.76 2.75 11.14
N VAL A 16 -14.19 2.22 9.99
CA VAL A 16 -13.77 0.95 9.43
C VAL A 16 -12.92 1.26 8.20
N CYS A 17 -11.76 0.63 8.09
CA CYS A 17 -10.89 0.73 6.92
C CYS A 17 -10.97 -0.56 6.09
N LEU A 18 -11.05 -0.43 4.77
CA LEU A 18 -10.95 -1.57 3.86
C LEU A 18 -9.47 -1.93 3.64
N GLY A 19 -9.02 -3.03 4.24
CA GLY A 19 -7.71 -3.61 3.96
C GLY A 19 -7.74 -4.49 2.71
N THR A 20 -6.69 -4.44 1.89
CA THR A 20 -6.73 -4.96 0.50
C THR A 20 -5.66 -6.00 0.15
N MET A 21 -4.80 -6.38 1.11
CA MET A 21 -3.56 -7.12 0.86
C MET A 21 -3.69 -8.47 0.13
N THR A 22 -4.89 -9.06 0.07
CA THR A 22 -5.14 -10.39 -0.50
C THR A 22 -5.45 -10.37 -2.00
N TRP A 23 -5.72 -9.19 -2.58
CA TRP A 23 -6.15 -9.04 -3.97
C TRP A 23 -5.00 -9.22 -4.95
N GLY A 24 -5.15 -10.14 -5.91
CA GLY A 24 -4.09 -10.54 -6.83
C GLY A 24 -3.29 -11.76 -6.37
N GLN A 25 -3.65 -12.34 -5.21
CA GLN A 25 -3.13 -13.60 -4.70
C GLN A 25 -4.24 -14.57 -4.27
N GLN A 26 -4.99 -14.24 -3.22
CA GLN A 26 -6.10 -15.06 -2.74
C GLN A 26 -7.43 -14.65 -3.37
N ASN A 27 -7.56 -13.38 -3.73
CA ASN A 27 -8.72 -12.85 -4.42
C ASN A 27 -8.37 -12.46 -5.85
N THR A 28 -9.32 -12.67 -6.75
CA THR A 28 -9.27 -12.18 -8.14
C THR A 28 -9.55 -10.68 -8.20
N GLU A 29 -9.28 -10.06 -9.34
CA GLU A 29 -9.64 -8.66 -9.59
C GLU A 29 -11.16 -8.43 -9.42
N ALA A 30 -11.98 -9.34 -9.95
CA ALA A 30 -13.44 -9.24 -9.86
C ALA A 30 -13.94 -9.27 -8.40
N GLU A 31 -13.39 -10.15 -7.58
CA GLU A 31 -13.73 -10.21 -6.14
C GLU A 31 -13.22 -8.97 -5.40
N GLY A 32 -12.06 -8.43 -5.77
CA GLY A 32 -11.57 -7.16 -5.24
C GLY A 32 -12.50 -5.99 -5.60
N HIS A 33 -12.97 -5.92 -6.84
CA HIS A 33 -13.93 -4.92 -7.31
C HIS A 33 -15.27 -5.03 -6.57
N GLU A 34 -15.79 -6.25 -6.38
CA GLU A 34 -17.00 -6.48 -5.60
C GLU A 34 -16.86 -6.01 -4.14
N GLN A 35 -15.70 -6.28 -3.51
CA GLN A 35 -15.41 -5.79 -2.17
C GLN A 35 -15.31 -4.26 -2.12
N MET A 36 -14.70 -3.61 -3.12
CA MET A 36 -14.63 -2.15 -3.24
C MET A 36 -16.01 -1.52 -3.40
N ASP A 37 -16.83 -2.05 -4.30
CA ASP A 37 -18.21 -1.58 -4.52
C ASP A 37 -19.03 -1.70 -3.23
N TYR A 38 -19.00 -2.88 -2.60
CA TYR A 38 -19.72 -3.12 -1.35
C TYR A 38 -19.25 -2.20 -0.22
N ALA A 39 -17.94 -2.04 -0.04
CA ALA A 39 -17.38 -1.18 1.00
C ALA A 39 -17.86 0.27 0.82
N LEU A 40 -17.77 0.81 -0.39
CA LEU A 40 -18.17 2.18 -0.68
C LEU A 40 -19.69 2.38 -0.52
N ASP A 41 -20.50 1.41 -0.94
CA ASP A 41 -21.96 1.42 -0.75
C ASP A 41 -22.36 1.39 0.72
N GLN A 42 -21.54 0.77 1.59
CA GLN A 42 -21.70 0.83 3.06
C GLN A 42 -21.10 2.11 3.69
N GLY A 43 -20.54 3.00 2.88
CA GLY A 43 -19.92 4.26 3.29
C GLY A 43 -18.47 4.15 3.77
N VAL A 44 -17.81 3.00 3.58
CA VAL A 44 -16.38 2.83 3.87
C VAL A 44 -15.55 3.54 2.81
N ASN A 45 -15.13 4.77 3.13
CA ASN A 45 -14.33 5.61 2.26
C ASN A 45 -12.82 5.51 2.51
N PHE A 46 -12.35 4.82 3.56
CA PHE A 46 -10.93 4.77 3.91
C PHE A 46 -10.33 3.42 3.55
N TRP A 47 -9.46 3.39 2.54
CA TRP A 47 -8.91 2.16 1.99
C TRP A 47 -7.39 2.11 2.18
N ASP A 48 -6.87 0.92 2.48
CA ASP A 48 -5.45 0.70 2.78
C ASP A 48 -4.84 -0.32 1.81
N THR A 49 -3.76 0.07 1.14
CA THR A 49 -2.93 -0.77 0.27
C THR A 49 -1.43 -0.54 0.55
N ALA A 50 -0.54 -1.16 -0.21
CA ALA A 50 0.90 -0.93 -0.18
C ALA A 50 1.53 -1.38 -1.50
N GLU A 51 2.68 -0.80 -1.88
CA GLU A 51 3.39 -1.26 -3.08
C GLU A 51 3.75 -2.75 -3.03
N LEU A 52 4.00 -3.27 -1.82
CA LEU A 52 4.40 -4.66 -1.57
C LEU A 52 3.28 -5.66 -1.86
N TYR A 53 2.01 -5.23 -1.76
CA TYR A 53 0.87 -6.14 -1.87
C TYR A 53 0.74 -6.66 -3.32
N SER A 54 0.35 -7.92 -3.52
CA SER A 54 -0.37 -8.80 -2.59
C SER A 54 0.48 -9.65 -1.63
N VAL A 55 -0.15 -10.29 -0.64
CA VAL A 55 0.50 -11.21 0.32
C VAL A 55 0.06 -12.67 0.14
N PRO A 56 0.97 -13.67 0.30
CA PRO A 56 2.41 -13.53 0.53
C PRO A 56 3.14 -12.85 -0.63
N PRO A 57 4.12 -11.97 -0.34
CA PRO A 57 4.79 -11.18 -1.38
C PRO A 57 5.68 -12.05 -2.26
N SER A 58 5.66 -11.79 -3.56
CA SER A 58 6.49 -12.46 -4.56
C SER A 58 6.85 -11.51 -5.71
N ALA A 59 7.84 -11.87 -6.53
CA ALA A 59 8.16 -11.10 -7.73
C ALA A 59 7.02 -11.09 -8.75
N GLU A 60 6.24 -12.17 -8.82
CA GLU A 60 5.15 -12.33 -9.77
C GLU A 60 3.92 -11.49 -9.41
N THR A 61 3.69 -11.27 -8.12
CA THR A 61 2.48 -10.62 -7.60
C THR A 61 2.70 -9.23 -7.00
N TYR A 62 3.95 -8.74 -7.03
CA TYR A 62 4.33 -7.41 -6.55
C TYR A 62 3.54 -6.30 -7.25
N GLY A 63 2.83 -5.48 -6.46
CA GLY A 63 2.03 -4.35 -6.95
C GLY A 63 0.63 -4.71 -7.45
N ARG A 64 0.27 -6.00 -7.54
CA ARG A 64 -1.03 -6.42 -8.12
C ARG A 64 -2.24 -5.82 -7.41
N THR A 65 -2.16 -5.65 -6.08
CA THR A 65 -3.26 -5.05 -5.32
C THR A 65 -3.52 -3.61 -5.74
N GLU A 66 -2.47 -2.82 -5.98
CA GLU A 66 -2.60 -1.45 -6.48
C GLU A 66 -3.11 -1.41 -7.93
N GLU A 67 -2.72 -2.37 -8.78
CA GLU A 67 -3.25 -2.50 -10.15
C GLU A 67 -4.75 -2.81 -10.16
N ILE A 68 -5.21 -3.70 -9.27
CA ILE A 68 -6.63 -4.04 -9.10
C ILE A 68 -7.44 -2.83 -8.62
N ILE A 69 -6.90 -2.05 -7.68
CA ILE A 69 -7.53 -0.78 -7.24
C ILE A 69 -7.56 0.22 -8.41
N GLY A 70 -6.46 0.34 -9.16
CA GLY A 70 -6.35 1.29 -10.26
C GLY A 70 -7.30 1.00 -11.40
N THR A 71 -7.49 -0.28 -11.77
CA THR A 71 -8.50 -0.67 -12.76
C THR A 71 -9.92 -0.34 -12.29
N TRP A 72 -10.21 -0.46 -10.99
CA TRP A 72 -11.49 -0.04 -10.43
C TRP A 72 -11.68 1.48 -10.50
N PHE A 73 -10.67 2.28 -10.17
CA PHE A 73 -10.73 3.74 -10.31
C PHE A 73 -10.95 4.17 -11.75
N GLU A 74 -10.21 3.60 -12.70
CA GLU A 74 -10.36 3.91 -14.12
C GLU A 74 -11.74 3.52 -14.65
N LYS A 75 -12.26 2.35 -14.24
CA LYS A 75 -13.57 1.85 -14.66
C LYS A 75 -14.73 2.68 -14.10
N THR A 76 -14.63 3.12 -12.85
CA THR A 76 -15.77 3.76 -12.14
C THR A 76 -15.70 5.28 -12.12
N GLY A 77 -14.50 5.87 -12.21
CA GLY A 77 -14.30 7.31 -12.04
C GLY A 77 -14.47 7.80 -10.59
N ARG A 78 -14.63 6.90 -9.62
CA ARG A 78 -15.00 7.21 -8.22
C ARG A 78 -13.80 7.46 -7.31
N ARG A 79 -12.62 7.76 -7.87
CA ARG A 79 -11.38 7.99 -7.11
C ARG A 79 -11.54 9.05 -6.02
N SER A 80 -12.30 10.12 -6.28
CA SER A 80 -12.52 11.22 -5.33
C SER A 80 -13.43 10.88 -4.15
N GLU A 81 -14.14 9.74 -4.19
CA GLU A 81 -14.97 9.27 -3.08
C GLU A 81 -14.16 8.46 -2.05
N VAL A 82 -12.91 8.13 -2.37
CA VAL A 82 -12.03 7.28 -1.57
C VAL A 82 -10.89 8.11 -1.00
N ILE A 83 -10.63 7.95 0.29
CA ILE A 83 -9.40 8.35 0.96
C ILE A 83 -8.47 7.14 0.93
N LEU A 84 -7.44 7.20 0.10
CA LEU A 84 -6.54 6.07 -0.14
C LEU A 84 -5.24 6.24 0.64
N ALA A 85 -4.91 5.23 1.45
CA ALA A 85 -3.61 5.07 2.05
C ALA A 85 -2.77 4.03 1.29
N SER A 86 -1.53 4.39 0.94
CA SER A 86 -0.53 3.43 0.45
C SER A 86 0.77 3.55 1.27
N LYS A 87 1.70 2.63 1.04
CA LYS A 87 2.92 2.49 1.83
C LYS A 87 4.12 2.12 0.95
N ILE A 88 5.26 2.69 1.29
CA ILE A 88 6.57 2.25 0.80
C ILE A 88 7.16 1.19 1.73
N ALA A 89 7.68 0.11 1.18
CA ALA A 89 8.45 -0.89 1.91
C ALA A 89 9.70 -0.26 2.55
N GLY A 90 9.87 -0.45 3.86
CA GLY A 90 11.07 -0.05 4.58
C GLY A 90 12.26 -0.96 4.30
N ARG A 91 13.33 -0.85 5.10
CA ARG A 91 14.55 -1.64 4.88
C ARG A 91 14.28 -3.15 4.84
N ALA A 92 14.63 -3.82 3.75
CA ALA A 92 14.58 -5.28 3.64
C ALA A 92 15.50 -5.83 2.55
N ASN A 93 16.29 -6.84 2.91
CA ASN A 93 17.16 -7.62 2.02
C ASN A 93 16.50 -8.92 1.50
N ARG A 94 15.33 -9.28 2.04
CA ARG A 94 14.54 -10.45 1.63
C ARG A 94 13.61 -10.18 0.45
N LEU A 95 13.71 -9.00 -0.18
CA LEU A 95 12.86 -8.56 -1.29
C LEU A 95 13.66 -8.10 -2.54
N PRO A 96 14.70 -8.83 -3.03
CA PRO A 96 15.58 -8.39 -4.11
C PRO A 96 14.94 -7.99 -5.46
N TRP A 97 13.68 -8.32 -5.68
CA TRP A 97 12.91 -7.96 -6.88
C TRP A 97 12.22 -6.60 -6.75
N MET A 98 12.18 -6.01 -5.56
CA MET A 98 11.65 -4.67 -5.34
C MET A 98 12.74 -3.64 -5.62
N ARG A 99 12.55 -2.86 -6.68
CA ARG A 99 13.52 -1.84 -7.14
C ARG A 99 14.94 -2.42 -7.24
N PRO A 100 15.15 -3.50 -8.04
CA PRO A 100 16.39 -4.26 -8.06
C PRO A 100 17.62 -3.45 -8.51
N HIS A 101 17.40 -2.31 -9.18
CA HIS A 101 18.43 -1.39 -9.62
C HIS A 101 18.94 -0.44 -8.54
N LEU A 102 18.33 -0.44 -7.35
CA LEU A 102 18.76 0.34 -6.19
C LEU A 102 19.38 -0.56 -5.12
N HIS A 103 20.40 -0.03 -4.43
CA HIS A 103 20.95 -0.61 -3.19
C HIS A 103 21.24 -2.11 -3.24
N ASP A 104 21.74 -2.61 -4.37
CA ASP A 104 22.00 -4.04 -4.59
C ASP A 104 20.79 -4.96 -4.29
N GLY A 105 19.57 -4.46 -4.55
CA GLY A 105 18.31 -5.16 -4.29
C GLY A 105 17.78 -5.03 -2.86
N GLU A 106 18.44 -4.24 -1.99
CA GLU A 106 17.89 -3.89 -0.69
C GLU A 106 16.86 -2.76 -0.82
N THR A 107 15.66 -2.95 -0.30
CA THR A 107 14.72 -1.82 -0.15
C THR A 107 15.24 -0.87 0.93
N ARG A 108 15.11 0.46 0.74
CA ARG A 108 15.53 1.51 1.69
C ARG A 108 14.52 2.66 1.72
N LEU A 109 14.58 3.49 2.76
CA LEU A 109 13.79 4.72 2.92
C LEU A 109 14.63 6.00 2.69
N ASP A 110 15.35 6.06 1.58
CA ASP A 110 15.99 7.30 1.12
C ASP A 110 15.13 8.08 0.12
N ARG A 111 15.56 9.28 -0.24
CA ARG A 111 14.82 10.17 -1.15
C ARG A 111 14.52 9.51 -2.50
N GLN A 112 15.50 8.80 -3.07
CA GLN A 112 15.34 8.19 -4.38
C GLN A 112 14.30 7.06 -4.33
N SER A 113 14.42 6.19 -3.33
CA SER A 113 13.51 5.05 -3.13
C SER A 113 12.08 5.51 -2.87
N ILE A 114 11.89 6.57 -2.08
CA ILE A 114 10.57 7.16 -1.78
C ILE A 114 9.90 7.69 -3.05
N LEU A 115 10.63 8.45 -3.87
CA LEU A 115 10.08 9.02 -5.09
C LEU A 115 9.76 7.92 -6.11
N GLU A 116 10.67 6.98 -6.36
CA GLU A 116 10.45 5.90 -7.32
C GLU A 116 9.29 4.98 -6.90
N ALA A 117 9.18 4.66 -5.60
CA ALA A 117 8.07 3.86 -5.08
C ALA A 117 6.73 4.59 -5.20
N CYS A 118 6.69 5.89 -4.90
CA CYS A 118 5.48 6.70 -5.00
C CYS A 118 5.02 6.79 -6.46
N ASP A 119 5.91 7.14 -7.38
CA ASP A 119 5.60 7.27 -8.81
C ASP A 119 5.10 5.93 -9.40
N ALA A 120 5.73 4.81 -9.01
CA ALA A 120 5.29 3.49 -9.42
C ALA A 120 3.90 3.13 -8.84
N SER A 121 3.62 3.51 -7.60
CA SER A 121 2.32 3.30 -6.95
C SER A 121 1.23 4.10 -7.64
N LEU A 122 1.46 5.40 -7.89
CA LEU A 122 0.54 6.28 -8.63
C LEU A 122 0.21 5.72 -10.01
N LYS A 123 1.21 5.20 -10.73
CA LYS A 123 1.02 4.56 -12.04
C LYS A 123 0.13 3.32 -11.96
N ARG A 124 0.37 2.42 -11.00
CA ARG A 124 -0.45 1.20 -10.81
C ARG A 124 -1.88 1.54 -10.39
N LEU A 125 -2.01 2.50 -9.47
CA LEU A 125 -3.29 3.02 -8.97
C LEU A 125 -4.04 3.87 -9.99
N LYS A 126 -3.43 4.22 -11.13
CA LYS A 126 -4.05 5.07 -12.17
C LYS A 126 -4.63 6.38 -11.60
N THR A 127 -3.90 7.00 -10.68
CA THR A 127 -4.27 8.27 -10.03
C THR A 127 -3.04 9.15 -9.88
N ASP A 128 -3.26 10.45 -9.74
CA ASP A 128 -2.24 11.48 -9.59
C ASP A 128 -1.97 11.86 -8.12
N TYR A 129 -2.69 11.28 -7.16
CA TYR A 129 -2.45 11.51 -5.73
C TYR A 129 -2.77 10.31 -4.84
N ILE A 130 -2.07 10.24 -3.70
CA ILE A 130 -2.35 9.36 -2.56
C ILE A 130 -2.66 10.26 -1.36
N ASP A 131 -3.79 10.03 -0.69
CA ASP A 131 -4.24 10.87 0.42
C ASP A 131 -3.33 10.73 1.65
N VAL A 132 -2.85 9.50 1.91
CA VAL A 132 -1.99 9.18 3.05
C VAL A 132 -0.87 8.26 2.58
N TYR A 133 0.38 8.73 2.65
CA TYR A 133 1.55 7.91 2.31
C TYR A 133 2.36 7.55 3.55
N GLN A 134 2.59 6.26 3.75
CA GLN A 134 3.13 5.73 5.01
C GLN A 134 4.46 4.99 4.79
N LEU A 135 5.30 5.01 5.82
CA LEU A 135 6.45 4.12 5.91
C LEU A 135 5.97 2.77 6.45
N HIS A 136 6.09 1.70 5.66
CA HIS A 136 5.49 0.41 6.00
C HIS A 136 6.18 -0.24 7.22
N TRP A 137 7.49 -0.02 7.38
CA TRP A 137 8.24 -0.30 8.60
C TRP A 137 9.48 0.60 8.70
N PRO A 138 10.13 0.71 9.88
CA PRO A 138 11.27 1.61 10.07
C PRO A 138 12.49 1.27 9.21
N GLU A 139 13.30 2.29 8.91
CA GLU A 139 14.61 2.14 8.26
C GLU A 139 15.66 1.50 9.18
N ARG A 140 15.61 1.84 10.48
CA ARG A 140 16.53 1.29 11.48
C ARG A 140 16.25 -0.20 11.68
N GLU A 141 17.30 -0.97 11.97
CA GLU A 141 17.16 -2.35 12.40
C GLU A 141 16.32 -2.41 13.69
N THR A 142 15.23 -3.17 13.64
CA THR A 142 14.31 -3.36 14.75
C THR A 142 13.48 -4.61 14.49
N THR A 143 12.79 -5.12 15.52
CA THR A 143 11.75 -6.14 15.30
C THR A 143 10.64 -5.57 14.42
N THR A 144 10.34 -6.26 13.33
CA THR A 144 9.26 -5.97 12.39
C THR A 144 8.42 -7.23 12.19
N PHE A 145 7.31 -7.13 11.46
CA PHE A 145 6.48 -8.29 11.16
C PHE A 145 7.30 -9.40 10.50
N GLY A 146 7.31 -10.61 11.09
CA GLY A 146 8.15 -11.74 10.65
C GLY A 146 9.61 -11.73 11.14
N THR A 147 10.01 -10.73 11.95
CA THR A 147 11.35 -10.65 12.57
C THR A 147 11.20 -10.57 14.09
N MET A 148 11.22 -11.74 14.76
CA MET A 148 10.89 -11.85 16.19
C MET A 148 11.99 -11.35 17.13
N ASN A 149 13.25 -11.37 16.69
CA ASN A 149 14.39 -11.02 17.53
C ASN A 149 15.12 -9.81 16.94
N TYR A 150 15.47 -8.85 17.80
CA TYR A 150 16.38 -7.77 17.46
C TYR A 150 17.83 -8.25 17.58
N THR A 151 18.61 -8.04 16.53
CA THR A 151 20.07 -8.20 16.58
C THR A 151 20.68 -6.81 16.71
N HIS A 152 21.35 -6.57 17.85
CA HIS A 152 22.04 -5.30 18.07
C HIS A 152 23.11 -5.09 17.01
N VAL A 153 23.03 -3.95 16.30
CA VAL A 153 24.06 -3.49 15.37
C VAL A 153 24.87 -2.42 16.10
N PRO A 154 26.14 -2.68 16.45
CA PRO A 154 27.01 -1.66 17.05
C PRO A 154 27.17 -0.46 16.12
N GLU A 155 27.33 0.72 16.70
CA GLU A 155 27.67 1.96 15.98
C GLU A 155 28.98 1.86 15.19
#